data_AF-A0A3A5JTQ8-F1
#
_entry.id   AF-A0A3A5JTQ8-F1
#
_cell.length_a   1.000
_cell.length_b   1.000
_cell.length_c   1.000
_cell.angle_alpha   90.00
_cell.angle_beta   90.00
_cell.angle_gamma   90.00
#
_symmetry.space_group_name_H-M   'P 1'
#
loop_
_entity.id
_entity.type
_entity.pdbx_description
1 polymer ?
#
loop_
_entity_poly.entity_id
_entity_poly.type
_entity_poly.pdbx_seq_one_letter_code
_entity_poly.pdbx_strand_id
1 'polypeptide(L)'
;MTATNGSNDSRGIGLLQQRFRREEFRACVRALLMTPLIGPAHEDFAAIRRQAESLREWFSRETGWILQVEREGARLYKRPGDVTDAMRGLPGYDRRRYVLLCLACAVLERADPQITLRLLGERLLELAAEPMLDFTFVLEAQHERRELVSVCRTLLSLGVLHRVAGDEETFVQAGGDQADALYDVQRRMLAGMLAAVRGPSTWSPEEAPKTLEERLRALVGEHVADSEEGRRTALRHQLARRLLDDPVVYVETLDTEARAYFFNQRGAMAARLCQGSESRLTGFGLEDGRKVCEVPSCDFAAEFEARRPWSGGLLG
;
A
#
# COMPACT_ATOMS: atom_id res chain seq x y z
N MET A 1 -11.73 -7.28 58.48
CA MET A 1 -12.39 -7.22 57.17
C MET A 1 -11.67 -6.17 56.32
N THR A 2 -10.65 -6.55 55.54
CA THR A 2 -9.99 -5.69 54.53
C THR A 2 -8.99 -6.52 53.71
N ALA A 3 -9.46 -7.50 52.95
CA ALA A 3 -8.60 -8.31 52.06
C ALA A 3 -9.25 -8.66 50.72
N THR A 4 -10.32 -7.96 50.32
CA THR A 4 -11.08 -8.26 49.09
C THR A 4 -10.90 -7.21 47.97
N ASN A 5 -10.21 -6.09 48.21
CA ASN A 5 -10.13 -5.00 47.22
C ASN A 5 -9.02 -5.18 46.16
N GLY A 6 -7.86 -5.75 46.52
CA GLY A 6 -6.72 -5.85 45.59
C GLY A 6 -6.89 -6.83 44.41
N SER A 7 -7.75 -7.85 44.58
CA SER A 7 -8.04 -8.83 43.52
C SER A 7 -9.00 -8.29 42.45
N ASN A 8 -9.87 -7.33 42.81
CA ASN A 8 -10.83 -6.75 41.88
C ASN A 8 -10.17 -5.66 41.02
N ASP A 9 -9.28 -4.86 41.62
CA ASP A 9 -8.49 -3.83 40.94
C ASP A 9 -7.52 -4.43 39.92
N SER A 10 -6.87 -5.55 40.27
CA SER A 10 -5.94 -6.25 39.38
C SER A 10 -6.65 -6.84 38.14
N ARG A 11 -7.89 -7.32 38.29
CA ARG A 11 -8.74 -7.78 37.17
C ARG A 11 -9.20 -6.62 36.30
N GLY A 12 -9.54 -5.48 36.91
CA GLY A 12 -9.89 -4.24 36.19
C GLY A 12 -8.74 -3.71 35.34
N ILE A 13 -7.53 -3.67 35.90
CA ILE A 13 -6.31 -3.23 35.20
C ILE A 13 -5.99 -4.16 34.03
N GLY A 14 -6.08 -5.49 34.22
CA GLY A 14 -5.84 -6.46 33.16
C GLY A 14 -6.79 -6.30 31.97
N LEU A 15 -8.08 -6.07 32.23
CA LEU A 15 -9.09 -5.83 31.19
C LEU A 15 -8.83 -4.51 30.43
N LEU A 16 -8.43 -3.45 31.13
CA LEU A 16 -8.09 -2.17 30.51
C LEU A 16 -6.84 -2.29 29.63
N GLN A 17 -5.80 -2.98 30.10
CA GLN A 17 -4.60 -3.25 29.31
C GLN A 17 -4.91 -4.06 28.05
N GLN A 18 -5.80 -5.05 28.15
CA GLN A 18 -6.22 -5.86 27.00
C GLN A 18 -6.99 -5.03 25.96
N ARG A 19 -7.89 -4.14 26.42
CA ARG A 19 -8.61 -3.21 25.53
C ARG A 19 -7.65 -2.27 24.80
N PHE A 20 -6.73 -1.66 25.54
CA PHE A 20 -5.73 -0.75 24.96
C PHE A 20 -4.86 -1.46 23.90
N ARG A 21 -4.37 -2.66 24.20
CA ARG A 21 -3.61 -3.46 23.20
C ARG A 21 -4.42 -3.76 21.95
N ARG A 22 -5.71 -4.05 22.09
CA ARG A 22 -6.60 -4.34 20.95
C ARG A 22 -6.86 -3.09 20.11
N GLU A 23 -7.05 -1.94 20.74
CA GLU A 23 -7.22 -0.66 20.06
C GLU A 23 -5.94 -0.23 19.33
N GLU A 24 -4.79 -0.37 19.99
CA GLU A 24 -3.48 -0.13 19.37
C GLU A 24 -3.25 -1.06 18.17
N PHE A 25 -3.53 -2.36 18.31
CA PHE A 25 -3.44 -3.31 17.21
C PHE A 25 -4.31 -2.90 16.01
N ARG A 26 -5.56 -2.51 16.26
CA ARG A 26 -6.50 -2.06 15.21
C ARG A 26 -6.03 -0.77 14.52
N ALA A 27 -5.46 0.17 15.29
CA ALA A 27 -4.86 1.37 14.74
C ALA A 27 -3.69 1.03 13.81
N CYS A 28 -2.80 0.13 14.23
CA CYS A 28 -1.68 -0.34 13.42
C CYS A 28 -2.14 -1.04 12.13
N VAL A 29 -3.18 -1.90 12.19
CA VAL A 29 -3.75 -2.53 11.00
C VAL A 29 -4.26 -1.46 10.03
N ARG A 30 -5.04 -0.47 10.49
CA ARG A 30 -5.53 0.62 9.63
C ARG A 30 -4.38 1.42 9.02
N ALA A 31 -3.37 1.78 9.81
CA ALA A 31 -2.20 2.52 9.35
C ALA A 31 -1.50 1.77 8.21
N LEU A 32 -1.21 0.48 8.39
CA LEU A 32 -0.55 -0.36 7.37
C LEU A 32 -1.42 -0.60 6.14
N LEU A 33 -2.74 -0.68 6.30
CA LEU A 33 -3.66 -0.84 5.18
C LEU A 33 -3.78 0.42 4.32
N MET A 34 -3.65 1.61 4.92
CA MET A 34 -3.69 2.92 4.25
C MET A 34 -2.32 3.28 3.66
N THR A 35 -1.27 3.08 4.44
CA THR A 35 0.12 3.40 4.12
C THR A 35 0.92 2.11 4.22
N PRO A 36 1.02 1.30 3.15
CA PRO A 36 1.68 0.00 3.21
C PRO A 36 3.21 0.10 3.25
N LEU A 37 3.79 1.30 3.21
CA LEU A 37 5.21 1.55 3.34
C LEU A 37 5.39 2.70 4.34
N ILE A 38 5.75 2.37 5.58
CA ILE A 38 5.84 3.30 6.71
C ILE A 38 7.30 3.49 7.09
N GLY A 39 7.76 4.73 7.00
CA GLY A 39 9.11 5.12 7.43
C GLY A 39 9.25 5.27 8.95
N PRO A 40 10.48 5.48 9.46
CA PRO A 40 10.76 5.46 10.88
C PRO A 40 10.27 6.72 11.61
N ALA A 41 10.06 7.81 10.88
CA ALA A 41 9.54 9.09 11.38
C ALA A 41 8.00 9.13 11.48
N HIS A 42 7.31 8.10 10.99
CA HIS A 42 5.84 8.05 11.01
C HIS A 42 5.33 7.81 12.44
N GLU A 43 4.28 8.51 12.85
CA GLU A 43 3.71 8.46 14.21
C GLU A 43 3.34 7.05 14.66
N ASP A 44 2.71 6.26 13.78
CA ASP A 44 2.29 4.89 14.07
C ASP A 44 3.44 3.87 14.12
N PHE A 45 4.65 4.20 13.64
CA PHE A 45 5.73 3.21 13.49
C PHE A 45 6.14 2.57 14.82
N ALA A 46 6.19 3.35 15.90
CA ALA A 46 6.53 2.85 17.22
C ALA A 46 5.52 1.80 17.72
N ALA A 47 4.22 2.02 17.46
CA ALA A 47 3.15 1.08 17.80
C ALA A 47 3.19 -0.18 16.92
N ILE A 48 3.44 -0.02 15.62
CA ILE A 48 3.61 -1.13 14.68
C ILE A 48 4.77 -2.03 15.12
N ARG A 49 5.90 -1.45 15.53
CA ARG A 49 7.06 -2.21 16.01
C ARG A 49 6.74 -2.99 17.29
N ARG A 50 5.97 -2.42 18.23
CA ARG A 50 5.52 -3.13 19.44
C ARG A 50 4.60 -4.30 19.11
N GLN A 51 3.73 -4.15 18.11
CA GLN A 51 2.71 -5.13 17.73
C GLN A 51 3.15 -6.05 16.56
N ALA A 52 4.44 -6.01 16.18
CA ALA A 52 4.92 -6.58 14.92
C ALA A 52 4.57 -8.07 14.75
N GLU A 53 4.72 -8.87 15.81
CA GLU A 53 4.44 -10.31 15.75
C GLU A 53 2.95 -10.59 15.49
N SER A 54 2.07 -9.98 16.30
CA SER A 54 0.62 -10.10 16.14
C SER A 54 0.14 -9.60 14.79
N LEU A 55 0.74 -8.53 14.26
CA LEU A 55 0.43 -8.00 12.93
C LEU A 55 0.85 -8.97 11.82
N ARG A 56 2.08 -9.52 11.89
CA ARG A 56 2.57 -10.51 10.92
C ARG A 56 1.66 -11.74 10.89
N GLU A 57 1.31 -12.27 12.06
CA GLU A 57 0.43 -13.42 12.19
C GLU A 57 -0.94 -13.13 11.58
N TRP A 58 -1.54 -11.98 11.91
CA TRP A 58 -2.87 -11.62 11.41
C TRP A 58 -2.88 -11.40 9.89
N PHE A 59 -1.93 -10.63 9.34
CA PHE A 59 -1.86 -10.40 7.89
C PHE A 59 -1.60 -11.68 7.12
N SER A 60 -0.64 -12.50 7.56
CA SER A 60 -0.34 -13.79 6.93
C SER A 60 -1.54 -14.72 6.98
N ARG A 61 -2.18 -14.85 8.15
CA ARG A 61 -3.34 -15.72 8.32
C ARG A 61 -4.52 -15.25 7.49
N GLU A 62 -4.93 -13.98 7.59
CA GLU A 62 -6.18 -13.49 7.00
C GLU A 62 -6.07 -13.16 5.52
N THR A 63 -4.94 -12.62 5.07
CA THR A 63 -4.75 -12.13 3.69
C THR A 63 -3.63 -12.82 2.93
N GLY A 64 -2.75 -13.52 3.64
CA GLY A 64 -1.50 -14.03 3.09
C GLY A 64 -0.43 -12.97 2.87
N TRP A 65 -0.70 -11.69 3.11
CA TRP A 65 0.27 -10.62 2.92
C TRP A 65 1.45 -10.76 3.87
N ILE A 66 2.62 -10.41 3.36
CA ILE A 66 3.86 -10.43 4.12
C ILE A 66 4.05 -9.05 4.73
N LEU A 67 4.26 -9.00 6.04
CA LEU A 67 4.66 -7.79 6.74
C LEU A 67 6.13 -7.91 7.17
N GLN A 68 6.95 -6.99 6.69
CA GLN A 68 8.32 -6.79 7.16
C GLN A 68 8.36 -5.57 8.07
N VAL A 69 8.93 -5.74 9.26
CA VAL A 69 9.17 -4.64 10.21
C VAL A 69 10.64 -4.70 10.59
N GLU A 70 11.37 -3.65 10.22
CA GLU A 70 12.81 -3.49 10.46
C GLU A 70 13.04 -2.25 11.34
N ARG A 71 14.30 -1.81 11.49
CA ARG A 71 14.62 -0.59 12.24
C ARG A 71 14.26 0.66 11.44
N GLU A 72 14.39 0.55 10.12
CA GLU A 72 14.28 1.62 9.14
C GLU A 72 12.85 1.84 8.66
N GLY A 73 11.91 0.93 8.98
CA GLY A 73 10.52 1.07 8.59
C GLY A 73 9.73 -0.23 8.65
N ALA A 74 8.47 -0.14 8.23
CA ALA A 74 7.57 -1.27 8.07
C ALA A 74 6.98 -1.29 6.66
N ARG A 75 6.98 -2.46 6.03
CA ARG A 75 6.45 -2.69 4.69
C ARG A 75 5.46 -3.85 4.68
N LEU A 76 4.20 -3.53 4.39
CA LEU A 76 3.16 -4.50 4.07
C LEU A 76 3.13 -4.75 2.56
N TYR A 77 3.49 -5.95 2.13
CA TYR A 77 3.48 -6.37 0.73
C TYR A 77 2.06 -6.75 0.31
N LYS A 78 1.24 -5.72 0.05
CA LYS A 78 -0.13 -5.89 -0.43
C LYS A 78 -0.10 -6.42 -1.86
N ARG A 79 -0.93 -7.44 -2.07
CA ARG A 79 -1.26 -7.99 -3.38
C ARG A 79 -2.74 -7.71 -3.63
N PRO A 80 -3.09 -7.08 -4.75
CA PRO A 80 -4.47 -6.76 -5.04
C PRO A 80 -5.28 -8.05 -5.21
N GLY A 81 -6.55 -8.01 -4.81
CA GLY A 81 -7.52 -9.08 -5.09
C GLY A 81 -8.03 -9.06 -6.53
N ASP A 82 -7.96 -7.90 -7.18
CA ASP A 82 -8.24 -7.68 -8.61
C ASP A 82 -7.15 -6.80 -9.21
N VAL A 83 -6.48 -7.30 -10.25
CA VAL A 83 -5.39 -6.62 -10.94
C VAL A 83 -5.85 -5.67 -12.05
N THR A 84 -7.15 -5.68 -12.37
CA THR A 84 -7.74 -4.89 -13.46
C THR A 84 -8.35 -3.57 -12.99
N ASP A 85 -8.43 -3.35 -11.69
CA ASP A 85 -8.96 -2.11 -11.10
C ASP A 85 -8.03 -0.91 -11.35
N ALA A 86 -8.42 -0.09 -12.32
CA ALA A 86 -7.69 1.12 -12.70
C ALA A 86 -7.83 2.28 -11.70
N MET A 87 -8.71 2.18 -10.69
CA MET A 87 -8.93 3.25 -9.71
C MET A 87 -7.83 3.31 -8.61
N ARG A 88 -6.84 2.42 -8.69
CA ARG A 88 -5.77 2.26 -7.68
C ARG A 88 -4.48 3.00 -8.03
N GLY A 89 -4.54 3.96 -8.97
CA GLY A 89 -3.41 4.77 -9.42
C GLY A 89 -3.16 6.05 -8.60
N LEU A 90 -1.91 6.53 -8.60
CA LEU A 90 -1.45 7.71 -7.83
C LEU A 90 -2.29 8.92 -8.27
N PRO A 91 -2.72 9.82 -7.37
CA PRO A 91 -3.50 11.00 -7.73
C PRO A 91 -2.72 11.83 -8.71
N GLY A 92 -3.39 12.21 -9.80
CA GLY A 92 -2.79 13.01 -10.83
C GLY A 92 -1.61 12.32 -11.51
N TYR A 93 -1.45 10.99 -11.41
CA TYR A 93 -0.51 10.25 -12.23
C TYR A 93 -1.20 9.72 -13.47
N ASP A 94 -0.62 10.07 -14.61
CA ASP A 94 -0.86 9.45 -15.90
C ASP A 94 0.26 8.45 -16.22
N ARG A 95 0.19 7.83 -17.40
CA ARG A 95 1.25 6.93 -17.90
C ARG A 95 2.63 7.61 -17.84
N ARG A 96 2.72 8.89 -18.20
CA ARG A 96 3.98 9.64 -18.27
C ARG A 96 4.62 9.78 -16.89
N ARG A 97 3.87 10.19 -15.87
CA ARG A 97 4.38 10.32 -14.50
C ARG A 97 4.77 8.98 -13.89
N TYR A 98 4.09 7.90 -14.24
CA TYR A 98 4.50 6.56 -13.84
C TYR A 98 5.84 6.14 -14.46
N VAL A 99 6.07 6.45 -15.75
CA VAL A 99 7.38 6.21 -16.38
C VAL A 99 8.46 7.01 -15.67
N LEU A 100 8.22 8.31 -15.40
CA LEU A 100 9.17 9.15 -14.66
C LEU A 100 9.46 8.62 -13.26
N LEU A 101 8.45 8.12 -12.54
CA LEU A 101 8.65 7.49 -11.24
C LEU A 101 9.54 6.25 -11.33
N CYS A 102 9.29 5.37 -12.30
CA CYS A 102 10.12 4.17 -12.51
C CYS A 102 11.57 4.54 -12.87
N LEU A 103 11.76 5.53 -13.74
CA LEU A 103 13.09 6.02 -14.12
C LEU A 103 13.81 6.66 -12.92
N ALA A 104 13.11 7.48 -12.13
CA ALA A 104 13.67 8.07 -10.91
C ALA A 104 14.09 6.97 -9.92
N CYS A 105 13.26 5.96 -9.68
CA CYS A 105 13.64 4.82 -8.84
C CYS A 105 14.88 4.08 -9.37
N ALA A 106 14.99 3.89 -10.69
CA ALA A 106 16.14 3.23 -11.31
C ALA A 106 17.44 4.06 -11.15
N VAL A 107 17.35 5.38 -11.25
CA VAL A 107 18.48 6.28 -10.95
C VAL A 107 18.87 6.18 -9.48
N LEU A 108 17.91 6.28 -8.57
CA LEU A 108 18.13 6.29 -7.12
C LEU A 108 18.75 4.97 -6.61
N GLU A 109 18.42 3.84 -7.22
CA GLU A 109 18.99 2.53 -6.87
C GLU A 109 20.52 2.50 -7.08
N ARG A 110 21.00 3.27 -8.06
CA ARG A 110 22.42 3.35 -8.43
C ARG A 110 23.12 4.59 -7.87
N ALA A 111 22.37 5.49 -7.22
CA ALA A 111 22.88 6.76 -6.73
C ALA A 111 23.65 6.61 -5.40
N ASP A 112 24.45 7.62 -5.10
CA ASP A 112 25.03 7.80 -3.77
C ASP A 112 23.95 8.01 -2.70
N PRO A 113 24.27 7.89 -1.40
CA PRO A 113 23.31 8.12 -0.32
C PRO A 113 22.65 9.51 -0.36
N GLN A 114 23.28 10.47 -1.03
CA GLN A 114 22.73 11.78 -1.31
C GLN A 114 22.73 12.07 -2.80
N ILE A 115 21.68 12.74 -3.27
CA ILE A 115 21.55 13.15 -4.68
C ILE A 115 20.88 14.52 -4.76
N THR A 116 21.33 15.34 -5.72
CA THR A 116 20.65 16.61 -6.00
C THR A 116 19.56 16.44 -7.05
N LEU A 117 18.55 17.32 -7.05
CA LEU A 117 17.47 17.31 -8.03
C LEU A 117 18.01 17.46 -9.46
N ARG A 118 19.02 18.30 -9.65
CA ARG A 118 19.69 18.46 -10.95
C ARG A 118 20.35 17.15 -11.41
N LEU A 119 21.16 16.53 -10.55
CA LEU A 119 21.84 15.27 -10.89
C LEU A 119 20.83 14.14 -11.16
N LEU A 120 19.74 14.09 -10.39
CA LEU A 120 18.63 13.16 -10.64
C LEU A 120 18.02 13.40 -12.04
N GLY A 121 17.78 14.66 -12.41
CA GLY A 121 17.29 15.03 -13.74
C GLY A 121 18.23 14.61 -14.86
N GLU A 122 19.53 14.90 -14.73
CA GLU A 122 20.57 14.53 -15.70
C GLU A 122 20.60 13.01 -15.94
N ARG A 123 20.64 12.21 -14.87
CA ARG A 123 20.65 10.74 -14.96
C ARG A 123 19.33 10.16 -15.48
N LEU A 124 18.21 10.83 -15.19
CA LEU A 124 16.91 10.43 -15.71
C LEU A 124 16.85 10.62 -17.23
N LEU A 125 17.41 11.71 -17.76
CA LEU A 125 17.51 11.95 -19.21
C LEU A 125 18.36 10.87 -19.90
N GLU A 126 19.46 10.44 -19.27
CA GLU A 126 20.27 9.32 -19.79
C GLU A 126 19.45 8.04 -19.95
N LEU A 127 18.63 7.68 -18.94
CA LEU A 127 17.77 6.49 -19.02
C LEU A 127 16.56 6.67 -19.95
N ALA A 128 16.01 7.89 -20.04
CA ALA A 128 14.88 8.20 -20.90
C ALA A 128 15.25 8.15 -22.40
N ALA A 129 16.53 8.29 -22.74
CA ALA A 129 17.04 8.20 -24.11
C ALA A 129 17.15 6.76 -24.64
N GLU A 130 16.85 5.74 -23.82
CA GLU A 130 16.93 4.33 -24.22
C GLU A 130 15.92 4.01 -25.35
N PRO A 131 16.35 3.51 -26.53
CA PRO A 131 15.48 3.33 -27.70
C PRO A 131 14.31 2.35 -27.50
N MET A 132 14.43 1.44 -26.53
CA MET A 132 13.36 0.48 -26.20
C MET A 132 12.18 1.12 -25.45
N LEU A 133 12.38 2.33 -24.91
CA LEU A 133 11.37 3.07 -24.19
C LEU A 133 10.64 3.99 -25.18
N ASP A 134 9.37 3.70 -25.49
CA ASP A 134 8.48 4.59 -26.23
C ASP A 134 8.07 5.78 -25.33
N PHE A 135 9.03 6.67 -25.08
CA PHE A 135 8.94 7.80 -24.16
C PHE A 135 9.95 8.89 -24.53
N THR A 136 9.56 10.16 -24.42
CA THR A 136 10.43 11.31 -24.68
C THR A 136 10.34 12.30 -23.54
N PHE A 137 11.49 12.70 -23.01
CA PHE A 137 11.60 13.66 -21.91
C PHE A 137 12.92 14.43 -22.07
N VAL A 138 12.85 15.75 -22.13
CA VAL A 138 14.02 16.61 -22.41
C VAL A 138 14.36 17.57 -21.26
N LEU A 139 13.42 17.78 -20.32
CA LEU A 139 13.58 18.61 -19.11
C LEU A 139 13.87 20.09 -19.39
N GLU A 140 13.51 20.59 -20.58
CA GLU A 140 13.71 22.00 -20.95
C GLU A 140 12.53 22.86 -20.51
N ALA A 141 11.32 22.37 -20.79
CA ALA A 141 10.11 23.12 -20.56
C ALA A 141 9.75 23.17 -19.06
N GLN A 142 9.14 24.28 -18.63
CA GLN A 142 8.74 24.47 -17.24
C GLN A 142 7.77 23.37 -16.76
N HIS A 143 6.88 22.89 -17.63
CA HIS A 143 5.94 21.83 -17.28
C HIS A 143 6.62 20.49 -17.01
N GLU A 144 7.67 20.12 -17.76
CA GLU A 144 8.47 18.91 -17.53
C GLU A 144 9.22 18.97 -16.19
N ARG A 145 9.78 20.15 -15.86
CA ARG A 145 10.39 20.39 -14.54
C ARG A 145 9.39 20.21 -13.40
N ARG A 146 8.14 20.68 -13.58
CA ARG A 146 7.05 20.45 -12.61
C ARG A 146 6.68 18.97 -12.48
N GLU A 147 6.70 18.21 -13.57
CA GLU A 147 6.46 16.77 -13.54
C GLU A 147 7.53 16.04 -12.72
N LEU A 148 8.82 16.35 -12.94
CA LEU A 148 9.92 15.78 -12.16
C LEU A 148 9.81 16.13 -10.67
N VAL A 149 9.51 17.39 -10.35
CA VAL A 149 9.27 17.82 -8.96
C VAL A 149 8.07 17.10 -8.35
N SER A 150 7.00 16.89 -9.11
CA SER A 150 5.84 16.12 -8.64
C SER A 150 6.23 14.68 -8.28
N VAL A 151 7.10 14.05 -9.08
CA VAL A 151 7.64 12.71 -8.77
C VAL A 151 8.50 12.72 -7.52
N CYS A 152 9.36 13.73 -7.35
CA CYS A 152 10.17 13.88 -6.14
C CYS A 152 9.31 14.07 -4.89
N ARG A 153 8.24 14.86 -4.97
CA ARG A 153 7.27 15.04 -3.88
C ARG A 153 6.56 13.75 -3.52
N THR A 154 6.20 12.93 -4.50
CA THR A 154 5.67 11.58 -4.23
C THR A 154 6.71 10.72 -3.50
N LEU A 155 7.97 10.71 -3.94
CA LEU A 155 9.04 9.96 -3.28
C LEU A 155 9.36 10.46 -1.87
N LEU A 156 9.25 11.77 -1.62
CA LEU A 156 9.30 12.35 -0.27
C LEU A 156 8.13 11.87 0.59
N SER A 157 6.91 11.88 0.05
CA SER A 157 5.72 11.43 0.78
C SER A 157 5.76 9.93 1.15
N LEU A 158 6.39 9.12 0.28
CA LEU A 158 6.63 7.70 0.52
C LEU A 158 7.83 7.44 1.45
N GLY A 159 8.59 8.48 1.82
CA GLY A 159 9.79 8.38 2.66
C GLY A 159 11.00 7.76 1.94
N VAL A 160 10.98 7.68 0.62
CA VAL A 160 12.11 7.21 -0.21
C VAL A 160 13.19 8.29 -0.30
N LEU A 161 12.78 9.54 -0.37
CA LEU A 161 13.66 10.70 -0.27
C LEU A 161 13.42 11.42 1.05
N HIS A 162 14.47 12.06 1.56
CA HIS A 162 14.36 13.03 2.65
C HIS A 162 15.09 14.32 2.25
N ARG A 163 14.44 15.47 2.37
CA ARG A 163 15.02 16.75 1.96
C ARG A 163 16.03 17.22 3.02
N VAL A 164 17.25 17.46 2.59
CA VAL A 164 18.34 17.98 3.44
C VAL A 164 18.45 19.49 3.32
N ALA A 165 18.43 20.00 2.08
CA ALA A 165 18.59 21.43 1.80
C ALA A 165 17.95 21.80 0.45
N GLY A 166 17.72 23.10 0.27
CA GLY A 166 17.24 23.68 -0.99
C GLY A 166 15.73 23.66 -1.16
N ASP A 167 15.28 24.21 -2.28
CA ASP A 167 13.88 24.36 -2.64
C ASP A 167 13.62 23.87 -4.08
N GLU A 168 12.54 23.11 -4.23
CA GLU A 168 12.08 22.55 -5.50
C GLU A 168 11.41 23.61 -6.38
N GLU A 169 10.76 24.63 -5.79
CA GLU A 169 10.04 25.64 -6.58
C GLU A 169 10.99 26.49 -7.40
N THR A 170 12.15 26.78 -6.83
CA THR A 170 13.18 27.56 -7.51
C THR A 170 13.79 26.79 -8.70
N PHE A 171 13.89 25.45 -8.64
CA PHE A 171 14.28 24.61 -9.78
C PHE A 171 13.31 24.74 -10.97
N VAL A 172 12.01 24.80 -10.67
CA VAL A 172 10.96 25.00 -11.69
C VAL A 172 11.07 26.37 -12.35
N GLN A 173 11.40 27.42 -11.59
CA GLN A 173 11.45 28.79 -12.09
C GLN A 173 12.74 29.13 -12.83
N ALA A 174 13.91 28.78 -12.27
CA ALA A 174 15.20 29.31 -12.70
C ALA A 174 15.96 28.47 -13.73
N GLY A 175 15.46 27.29 -14.12
CA GLY A 175 16.11 26.48 -15.16
C GLY A 175 17.38 25.76 -14.70
N GLY A 176 17.38 25.23 -13.47
CA GLY A 176 18.43 24.32 -12.98
C GLY A 176 19.73 24.97 -12.52
N ASP A 177 20.03 26.21 -12.89
CA ASP A 177 21.37 26.82 -12.67
C ASP A 177 21.58 27.51 -11.32
N GLN A 178 20.53 27.95 -10.62
CA GLN A 178 20.69 28.77 -9.39
C GLN A 178 20.06 28.19 -8.13
N ALA A 179 19.26 27.13 -8.24
CA ALA A 179 18.69 26.47 -7.08
C ALA A 179 18.49 24.98 -7.34
N ASP A 180 19.05 24.20 -6.44
CA ASP A 180 19.04 22.75 -6.47
C ASP A 180 18.64 22.25 -5.08
N ALA A 181 17.89 21.16 -5.04
CA ALA A 181 17.45 20.53 -3.80
C ALA A 181 18.32 19.29 -3.55
N LEU A 182 18.84 19.15 -2.33
CA LEU A 182 19.62 18.00 -1.90
C LEU A 182 18.74 17.03 -1.12
N TYR A 183 18.78 15.75 -1.51
CA TYR A 183 18.04 14.68 -0.87
C TYR A 183 18.96 13.60 -0.32
N ASP A 184 18.61 13.06 0.85
CA ASP A 184 19.06 11.75 1.32
C ASP A 184 18.17 10.66 0.69
N VAL A 185 18.77 9.56 0.25
CA VAL A 185 18.10 8.41 -0.36
C VAL A 185 17.93 7.27 0.64
N GLN A 186 16.69 6.97 1.00
CA GLN A 186 16.33 5.89 1.91
C GLN A 186 16.23 4.56 1.15
N ARG A 187 17.39 3.88 0.96
CA ARG A 187 17.50 2.64 0.17
C ARG A 187 16.54 1.52 0.61
N ARG A 188 16.28 1.38 1.93
CA ARG A 188 15.33 0.38 2.44
C ARG A 188 13.89 0.66 1.98
N MET A 189 13.50 1.93 1.96
CA MET A 189 12.19 2.36 1.48
C MET A 189 12.08 2.21 -0.03
N LEU A 190 13.15 2.53 -0.77
CA LEU A 190 13.24 2.33 -2.21
C LEU A 190 13.06 0.85 -2.58
N ALA A 191 13.81 -0.06 -1.94
CA ALA A 191 13.69 -1.50 -2.15
C ALA A 191 12.28 -2.03 -1.81
N GLY A 192 11.58 -1.37 -0.88
CA GLY A 192 10.21 -1.69 -0.51
C GLY A 192 9.16 -1.24 -1.54
N MET A 193 9.48 -0.37 -2.50
CA MET A 193 8.48 0.21 -3.41
C MET A 193 7.76 -0.85 -4.26
N LEU A 194 8.49 -1.81 -4.82
CA LEU A 194 7.91 -2.85 -5.66
C LEU A 194 7.37 -4.00 -4.79
N ALA A 195 6.04 -4.10 -4.72
CA ALA A 195 5.36 -5.24 -4.09
C ALA A 195 4.99 -6.29 -5.15
N ALA A 196 5.98 -7.12 -5.53
CA ALA A 196 5.77 -8.25 -6.44
C ALA A 196 6.13 -9.57 -5.74
N VAL A 197 5.37 -10.64 -6.02
CA VAL A 197 5.69 -12.00 -5.56
C VAL A 197 6.93 -12.52 -6.30
N ARG A 198 6.95 -12.31 -7.62
CA ARG A 198 8.08 -12.65 -8.49
C ARG A 198 8.60 -11.37 -9.14
N GLY A 199 9.86 -11.05 -8.91
CA GLY A 199 10.51 -9.87 -9.48
C GLY A 199 10.63 -9.97 -11.01
N PRO A 200 10.40 -8.88 -11.77
CA PRO A 200 10.51 -8.88 -13.23
C PRO A 200 11.85 -9.39 -13.76
N SER A 201 12.95 -9.12 -13.06
CA SER A 201 14.31 -9.56 -13.41
C SER A 201 14.56 -11.06 -13.28
N THR A 202 13.61 -11.83 -12.71
CA THR A 202 13.74 -13.29 -12.50
C THR A 202 13.18 -14.12 -13.66
N TRP A 203 12.64 -13.48 -14.69
CA TRP A 203 12.11 -14.15 -15.88
C TRP A 203 13.20 -14.28 -16.93
N SER A 204 13.37 -15.47 -17.51
CA SER A 204 14.16 -15.60 -18.73
C SER A 204 13.43 -14.92 -19.89
N PRO A 205 14.14 -14.47 -20.94
CA PRO A 205 13.53 -13.84 -22.10
C PRO A 205 12.42 -14.69 -22.76
N GLU A 206 12.55 -16.01 -22.72
CA GLU A 206 11.60 -16.96 -23.32
C GLU A 206 10.33 -17.14 -22.49
N GLU A 207 10.47 -17.09 -21.15
CA GLU A 207 9.37 -17.28 -20.21
C GLU A 207 8.67 -15.97 -19.85
N ALA A 208 9.26 -14.82 -20.20
CA ALA A 208 8.76 -13.52 -19.81
C ALA A 208 7.34 -13.26 -20.36
N PRO A 209 6.41 -12.77 -19.51
CA PRO A 209 5.04 -12.48 -19.93
C PRO A 209 5.00 -11.39 -21.01
N LYS A 210 4.24 -11.66 -22.08
CA LYS A 210 4.24 -10.84 -23.31
C LYS A 210 3.16 -9.78 -23.26
N THR A 211 1.98 -10.14 -22.78
CA THR A 211 0.84 -9.22 -22.68
C THR A 211 0.84 -8.48 -21.34
N LEU A 212 0.17 -7.32 -21.29
CA LEU A 212 -0.01 -6.58 -20.03
C LEU A 212 -0.72 -7.44 -18.98
N GLU A 213 -1.75 -8.18 -19.38
CA GLU A 213 -2.53 -9.01 -18.47
C GLU A 213 -1.67 -10.15 -17.88
N GLU A 214 -0.87 -10.82 -18.71
CA GLU A 214 0.11 -11.82 -18.24
C GLU A 214 1.12 -11.22 -17.26
N ARG A 215 1.62 -10.01 -17.53
CA ARG A 215 2.56 -9.30 -16.64
C ARG A 215 1.93 -9.01 -15.29
N LEU A 216 0.70 -8.49 -15.28
CA LEU A 216 -0.04 -8.20 -14.05
C LEU A 216 -0.27 -9.46 -13.22
N ARG A 217 -0.72 -10.56 -13.87
CA ARG A 217 -0.91 -11.85 -13.19
C ARG A 217 0.41 -12.41 -12.66
N ALA A 218 1.49 -12.32 -13.44
CA ALA A 218 2.82 -12.78 -13.04
C ALA A 218 3.38 -12.05 -11.82
N LEU A 219 3.10 -10.76 -11.66
CA LEU A 219 3.56 -9.97 -10.50
C LEU A 219 2.90 -10.41 -9.19
N VAL A 220 1.67 -10.92 -9.23
CA VAL A 220 0.87 -11.28 -8.04
C VAL A 220 0.73 -12.79 -7.83
N GLY A 221 1.07 -13.60 -8.84
CA GLY A 221 0.90 -15.04 -8.84
C GLY A 221 1.66 -15.71 -7.70
N GLU A 222 0.92 -16.41 -6.84
CA GLU A 222 1.46 -17.12 -5.69
C GLU A 222 1.43 -18.64 -5.89
N HIS A 223 2.35 -19.34 -5.23
CA HIS A 223 2.26 -20.80 -5.18
C HIS A 223 1.08 -21.21 -4.29
N VAL A 224 0.14 -21.95 -4.88
CA VAL A 224 -0.96 -22.57 -4.16
C VAL A 224 -0.68 -24.06 -4.07
N ALA A 225 -0.64 -24.60 -2.85
CA ALA A 225 -0.45 -26.04 -2.65
C ALA A 225 -1.58 -26.82 -3.33
N ASP A 226 -1.24 -27.88 -4.04
CA ASP A 226 -2.23 -28.73 -4.72
C ASP A 226 -2.96 -29.65 -3.73
N SER A 227 -3.83 -29.02 -2.95
CA SER A 227 -4.70 -29.64 -1.95
C SER A 227 -5.98 -28.82 -1.84
N GLU A 228 -7.07 -29.45 -1.41
CA GLU A 228 -8.33 -28.73 -1.18
C GLU A 228 -8.16 -27.61 -0.14
N GLU A 229 -7.39 -27.86 0.91
CA GLU A 229 -7.12 -26.86 1.95
C GLU A 229 -6.29 -25.68 1.43
N GLY A 230 -5.34 -25.94 0.52
CA GLY A 230 -4.56 -24.92 -0.17
C GLY A 230 -5.45 -24.02 -1.04
N ARG A 231 -6.31 -24.61 -1.87
CA ARG A 231 -7.27 -23.87 -2.70
C ARG A 231 -8.25 -23.05 -1.85
N ARG A 232 -8.79 -23.65 -0.78
CA ARG A 232 -9.68 -22.96 0.17
C ARG A 232 -9.02 -21.78 0.85
N THR A 233 -7.74 -21.91 1.20
CA THR A 233 -6.94 -20.83 1.80
C THR A 233 -6.70 -19.70 0.79
N ALA A 234 -6.32 -20.03 -0.45
CA ALA A 234 -6.12 -19.04 -1.51
C ALA A 234 -7.40 -18.24 -1.80
N LEU A 235 -8.56 -18.93 -1.90
CA LEU A 235 -9.85 -18.28 -2.11
C LEU A 235 -10.23 -17.34 -0.97
N ARG A 236 -10.02 -17.79 0.28
CA ARG A 236 -10.24 -16.95 1.46
C ARG A 236 -9.35 -15.71 1.46
N HIS A 237 -8.07 -15.86 1.13
CA HIS A 237 -7.13 -14.75 1.03
C HIS A 237 -7.55 -13.77 -0.06
N GLN A 238 -7.92 -14.25 -1.24
CA GLN A 238 -8.40 -13.40 -2.35
C GLN A 238 -9.60 -12.56 -1.92
N LEU A 239 -10.62 -13.19 -1.32
CA LEU A 239 -11.81 -12.48 -0.82
C LEU A 239 -11.46 -11.51 0.31
N ALA A 240 -10.61 -11.89 1.26
CA ALA A 240 -10.19 -11.00 2.35
C ALA A 240 -9.42 -9.77 1.83
N ARG A 241 -8.55 -9.94 0.81
CA ARG A 241 -7.84 -8.83 0.15
C ARG A 241 -8.84 -7.86 -0.47
N ARG A 242 -9.83 -8.35 -1.23
CA ARG A 242 -10.89 -7.52 -1.82
C ARG A 242 -11.70 -6.79 -0.76
N LEU A 243 -12.18 -7.49 0.27
CA LEU A 243 -12.97 -6.88 1.36
C LEU A 243 -12.19 -5.83 2.16
N LEU A 244 -10.87 -5.94 2.25
CA LEU A 244 -10.05 -4.94 2.93
C LEU A 244 -9.71 -3.76 2.01
N ASP A 245 -9.45 -4.01 0.72
CA ASP A 245 -8.93 -2.99 -0.20
C ASP A 245 -10.00 -2.28 -1.03
N ASP A 246 -11.13 -2.93 -1.31
CA ASP A 246 -12.27 -2.39 -2.04
C ASP A 246 -13.27 -1.79 -1.05
N PRO A 247 -13.75 -0.54 -1.25
CA PRO A 247 -14.80 0.02 -0.40
C PRO A 247 -16.14 -0.72 -0.57
N VAL A 248 -16.39 -1.28 -1.76
CA VAL A 248 -17.59 -2.04 -2.10
C VAL A 248 -17.18 -3.21 -2.98
N VAL A 249 -17.66 -4.42 -2.63
CA VAL A 249 -17.46 -5.63 -3.44
C VAL A 249 -18.82 -6.11 -3.95
N TYR A 250 -19.03 -6.03 -5.26
CA TYR A 250 -20.23 -6.56 -5.92
C TYR A 250 -20.14 -8.08 -6.06
N VAL A 251 -21.17 -8.79 -5.61
CA VAL A 251 -21.20 -10.26 -5.60
C VAL A 251 -21.18 -10.83 -7.03
N GLU A 252 -21.70 -10.08 -7.99
CA GLU A 252 -21.74 -10.41 -9.41
C GLU A 252 -20.35 -10.42 -10.05
N THR A 253 -19.39 -9.72 -9.46
CA THR A 253 -17.98 -9.71 -9.90
C THR A 253 -17.17 -10.87 -9.33
N LEU A 254 -17.77 -11.70 -8.47
CA LEU A 254 -17.16 -12.92 -7.96
C LEU A 254 -17.48 -14.08 -8.90
N ASP A 255 -16.48 -14.92 -9.16
CA ASP A 255 -16.73 -16.19 -9.85
C ASP A 255 -17.65 -17.10 -9.00
N THR A 256 -18.13 -18.17 -9.63
CA THR A 256 -19.09 -19.11 -9.02
C THR A 256 -18.56 -19.72 -7.72
N GLU A 257 -17.27 -20.03 -7.64
CA GLU A 257 -16.65 -20.68 -6.49
C GLU A 257 -16.46 -19.69 -5.33
N ALA A 258 -15.91 -18.51 -5.63
CA ALA A 258 -15.77 -17.39 -4.70
C ALA A 258 -17.10 -16.96 -4.11
N ARG A 259 -18.14 -16.89 -4.94
CA ARG A 259 -19.50 -16.54 -4.50
C ARG A 259 -20.07 -17.59 -3.55
N ALA A 260 -19.98 -18.87 -3.90
CA ALA A 260 -20.46 -19.96 -3.04
C ALA A 260 -19.71 -19.99 -1.70
N TYR A 261 -18.38 -19.83 -1.74
CA TYR A 261 -17.57 -19.74 -0.53
C TYR A 261 -17.97 -18.54 0.33
N PHE A 262 -18.12 -17.35 -0.28
CA PHE A 262 -18.47 -16.12 0.42
C PHE A 262 -19.81 -16.26 1.14
N PHE A 263 -20.87 -16.76 0.49
CA PHE A 263 -22.16 -16.93 1.15
C PHE A 263 -22.11 -17.86 2.36
N ASN A 264 -21.32 -18.93 2.29
CA ASN A 264 -21.15 -19.88 3.39
C ASN A 264 -20.27 -19.34 4.52
N GLN A 265 -19.30 -18.47 4.23
CA GLN A 265 -18.26 -18.06 5.18
C GLN A 265 -18.32 -16.57 5.59
N ARG A 266 -19.27 -15.79 5.06
CA ARG A 266 -19.34 -14.33 5.27
C ARG A 266 -19.28 -13.91 6.74
N GLY A 267 -20.02 -14.58 7.62
CA GLY A 267 -20.06 -14.23 9.04
C GLY A 267 -18.72 -14.49 9.74
N ALA A 268 -18.10 -15.64 9.46
CA ALA A 268 -16.79 -15.99 9.99
C ALA A 268 -15.67 -15.10 9.43
N MET A 269 -15.76 -14.70 8.16
CA MET A 269 -14.82 -13.74 7.56
C MET A 269 -14.98 -12.36 8.18
N ALA A 270 -16.20 -11.82 8.25
CA ALA A 270 -16.48 -10.52 8.85
C ALA A 270 -15.99 -10.47 10.31
N ALA A 271 -16.27 -11.50 11.12
CA ALA A 271 -15.80 -11.57 12.50
C ALA A 271 -14.26 -11.50 12.60
N ARG A 272 -13.53 -12.24 11.76
CA ARG A 272 -12.05 -12.25 11.75
C ARG A 272 -11.47 -10.93 11.26
N LEU A 273 -12.06 -10.34 10.22
CA LEU A 273 -11.61 -9.06 9.67
C LEU A 273 -11.90 -7.90 10.64
N CYS A 274 -13.07 -7.87 11.31
CA CYS A 274 -13.41 -6.89 12.35
C CYS A 274 -12.49 -6.93 13.57
N GLN A 275 -11.90 -8.09 13.89
CA GLN A 275 -10.94 -8.17 15.00
C GLN A 275 -9.75 -7.23 14.77
N GLY A 276 -9.28 -7.11 13.52
CA GLY A 276 -8.17 -6.23 13.16
C GLY A 276 -8.56 -4.89 12.52
N SER A 277 -9.70 -4.79 11.84
CA SER A 277 -10.01 -3.68 10.92
C SER A 277 -11.39 -3.05 11.11
N GLU A 278 -11.94 -3.07 12.33
CA GLU A 278 -13.32 -2.71 12.75
C GLU A 278 -13.95 -1.47 12.05
N SER A 279 -13.16 -0.57 11.44
CA SER A 279 -13.58 0.68 10.79
C SER A 279 -13.74 0.64 9.25
N ARG A 280 -13.47 -0.48 8.55
CA ARG A 280 -13.70 -0.58 7.09
C ARG A 280 -14.96 -1.35 6.69
N LEU A 281 -15.58 -2.06 7.62
CA LEU A 281 -16.78 -2.85 7.35
C LEU A 281 -18.08 -2.04 7.54
N THR A 282 -17.99 -0.72 7.36
CA THR A 282 -19.17 0.15 7.32
C THR A 282 -19.86 -0.03 5.98
N GLY A 283 -20.93 -0.82 5.96
CA GLY A 283 -21.76 -1.00 4.77
C GLY A 283 -21.54 -2.32 4.02
N PHE A 284 -21.72 -3.46 4.68
CA PHE A 284 -22.25 -4.63 3.95
C PHE A 284 -23.74 -4.39 3.64
N GLY A 285 -24.03 -3.42 2.77
CA GLY A 285 -25.33 -3.26 2.14
C GLY A 285 -25.42 -4.23 0.97
N LEU A 286 -25.90 -5.45 1.22
CA LEU A 286 -26.34 -6.33 0.15
C LEU A 286 -27.68 -5.78 -0.35
N GLU A 287 -27.67 -5.07 -1.48
CA GLU A 287 -28.88 -4.96 -2.30
C GLU A 287 -29.11 -6.27 -3.04
N ASP A 288 -29.46 -7.30 -2.28
CA ASP A 288 -30.14 -8.47 -2.81
C ASP A 288 -31.62 -8.26 -2.49
N GLY A 289 -32.50 -8.28 -3.49
CA GLY A 289 -33.90 -7.88 -3.41
C GLY A 289 -34.79 -8.64 -2.41
N ARG A 290 -34.22 -9.45 -1.50
CA ARG A 290 -34.88 -10.01 -0.33
C ARG A 290 -33.92 -10.13 0.87
N LYS A 291 -34.22 -9.31 1.88
CA LYS A 291 -33.76 -9.33 3.30
C LYS A 291 -32.37 -8.75 3.58
N VAL A 292 -32.40 -7.53 4.12
CA VAL A 292 -31.29 -6.83 4.77
C VAL A 292 -30.92 -7.56 6.07
N CYS A 293 -29.68 -7.99 6.20
CA CYS A 293 -29.07 -8.33 7.49
C CYS A 293 -28.29 -7.10 7.97
N GLU A 294 -28.80 -6.37 8.96
CA GLU A 294 -28.09 -5.25 9.57
C GLU A 294 -26.84 -5.73 10.32
N VAL A 295 -25.69 -5.13 10.00
CA VAL A 295 -24.46 -5.21 10.79
C VAL A 295 -24.22 -3.79 11.35
N PRO A 296 -23.78 -3.62 12.62
CA PRO A 296 -23.78 -2.30 13.26
C PRO A 296 -22.93 -1.27 12.50
N SER A 297 -23.53 -0.11 12.23
CA SER A 297 -22.90 1.04 11.58
C SER A 297 -21.92 1.74 12.53
N CYS A 298 -20.70 2.00 12.07
CA CYS A 298 -19.79 2.96 12.69
C CYS A 298 -19.29 3.96 11.64
N ASP A 299 -19.68 5.22 11.81
CA ASP A 299 -19.37 6.37 10.96
C ASP A 299 -17.86 6.51 10.67
N PHE A 300 -17.46 6.38 9.40
CA PHE A 300 -16.06 6.58 8.97
C PHE A 300 -15.90 7.27 7.61
N ALA A 301 -16.99 7.54 6.88
CA ALA A 301 -16.93 8.04 5.50
C ALA A 301 -16.19 9.39 5.38
N ALA A 302 -16.29 10.28 6.38
CA ALA A 302 -15.73 11.64 6.31
C ALA A 302 -14.21 11.73 6.55
N GLU A 303 -13.63 10.85 7.37
CA GLU A 303 -12.17 10.87 7.68
C GLU A 303 -11.35 10.08 6.65
N PHE A 304 -11.99 9.12 5.97
CA PHE A 304 -11.41 8.28 4.92
C PHE A 304 -11.19 9.01 3.60
N GLU A 305 -12.03 9.98 3.26
CA GLU A 305 -11.92 10.77 2.03
C GLU A 305 -10.80 11.82 2.11
N ALA A 306 -10.56 12.37 3.30
CA ALA A 306 -9.52 13.37 3.55
C ALA A 306 -8.08 12.81 3.60
N ARG A 307 -7.91 11.51 3.90
CA ARG A 307 -6.60 10.84 4.06
C ARG A 307 -6.21 9.93 2.90
N ARG A 308 -6.89 10.02 1.76
CA ARG A 308 -6.46 9.34 0.54
C ARG A 308 -5.34 10.13 -0.14
N PRO A 309 -4.13 9.59 -0.27
CA PRO A 309 -3.20 10.04 -1.30
C PRO A 309 -3.53 9.40 -2.65
N TRP A 310 -4.79 9.02 -2.98
CA TRP A 310 -5.22 8.35 -4.24
C TRP A 310 -6.61 8.77 -4.78
N SER A 311 -7.41 9.56 -4.06
CA SER A 311 -8.67 10.11 -4.61
C SER A 311 -8.42 11.46 -5.26
N GLY A 312 -8.17 11.45 -6.56
CA GLY A 312 -8.58 12.58 -7.39
C GLY A 312 -10.10 12.59 -7.43
N GLY A 313 -10.72 13.66 -6.96
CA GLY A 313 -12.17 13.86 -7.04
C GLY A 313 -12.62 13.81 -8.49
N LEU A 314 -13.45 12.82 -8.82
CA LEU A 314 -14.39 12.90 -9.92
C LEU A 314 -15.65 13.61 -9.38
N LEU A 315 -15.58 14.93 -9.31
CA LEU A 315 -16.75 15.78 -9.43
C LEU A 315 -16.46 16.67 -10.65
N GLY A 316 -17.40 16.63 -11.60
CA GLY A 316 -17.26 17.26 -12.92
C GLY A 316 -17.18 18.78 -12.89
#